data_AF-A0A2T8F9B3-F1
#
_entry.id   AF-A0A2T8F9B3-F1
#
_cell.length_a   1.000
_cell.length_b   1.000
_cell.length_c   1.000
_cell.angle_alpha   90.00
_cell.angle_beta   90.00
_cell.angle_gamma   90.00
#
_symmetry.space_group_name_H-M   'P 1'
#
loop_
_entity.id
_entity.type
_entity.pdbx_description
1 polymer ?
#
loop_
_entity_poly.entity_id
_entity_poly.type
_entity_poly.pdbx_seq_one_letter_code
_entity_poly.pdbx_strand_id
1 'polypeptide(L)'
;MGNPPEDTQVDRGKVARGGLVGAGIGVALLALSLFFLVRLEADTDVLGVFLPLAAGLVTLGLGAIALLPLRLGDTPSTAGVVAWAFRGLALLGIAVTAAGVARGELPWIAFGLVPLLACAALAKDSMRLARKARGD
;
A
#
# COMPACT_ATOMS: atom_id res chain seq x y z
N MET A 1 10.39 46.28 -7.06
CA MET A 1 10.80 44.96 -7.59
C MET A 1 10.60 43.95 -6.48
N GLY A 2 9.49 43.23 -6.50
CA GLY A 2 9.27 42.11 -5.57
C GLY A 2 10.02 40.89 -6.09
N ASN A 3 10.76 40.22 -5.21
CA ASN A 3 11.32 38.90 -5.53
C ASN A 3 10.17 37.98 -5.99
N PRO A 4 10.35 37.20 -7.07
CA PRO A 4 9.40 36.15 -7.38
C PRO A 4 9.29 35.21 -6.16
N PRO A 5 8.10 34.71 -5.83
CA PRO A 5 7.96 33.74 -4.75
C PRO A 5 8.88 32.56 -5.05
N GLU A 6 9.66 32.12 -4.04
CA GLU A 6 10.41 30.88 -4.09
C GLU A 6 9.47 29.78 -4.59
N ASP A 7 9.67 29.38 -5.84
CA ASP A 7 9.11 28.17 -6.39
C ASP A 7 9.41 27.06 -5.38
N THR A 8 8.36 26.47 -4.83
CA THR A 8 8.43 25.25 -4.03
C THR A 8 8.87 24.11 -4.95
N GLN A 9 10.14 24.14 -5.38
CA GLN A 9 10.80 23.01 -6.03
C GLN A 9 10.80 21.88 -5.01
N VAL A 10 9.87 20.93 -5.21
CA VAL A 10 9.77 19.72 -4.42
C VAL A 10 11.14 19.04 -4.41
N ASP A 11 11.77 18.99 -3.24
CA ASP A 11 13.08 18.39 -3.04
C ASP A 11 12.99 16.87 -3.31
N ARG A 12 13.44 16.48 -4.51
CA ARG A 12 13.43 15.09 -4.98
C ARG A 12 14.15 14.15 -4.01
N GLY A 13 15.18 14.63 -3.30
CA GLY A 13 15.92 13.84 -2.32
C GLY A 13 15.07 13.48 -1.10
N LYS A 14 14.28 14.43 -0.60
CA LYS A 14 13.34 14.18 0.51
C LYS A 14 12.23 13.23 0.10
N VAL A 15 11.68 13.36 -1.11
CA VAL A 15 10.65 12.44 -1.63
C VAL A 15 11.20 11.03 -1.80
N ALA A 16 12.41 10.88 -2.36
CA ALA A 16 13.05 9.57 -2.50
C ALA A 16 13.30 8.90 -1.14
N ARG A 17 13.83 9.65 -0.16
CA ARG A 17 14.06 9.12 1.19
C ARG A 17 12.76 8.72 1.87
N GLY A 18 11.73 9.57 1.81
CA GLY A 18 10.41 9.27 2.35
C GLY A 18 9.79 8.04 1.69
N GLY A 19 9.89 7.93 0.37
CA GLY A 19 9.41 6.77 -0.40
C GLY A 19 10.13 5.47 -0.03
N LEU A 20 11.46 5.50 0.13
CA LEU A 20 12.26 4.34 0.54
C LEU A 20 11.92 3.89 1.96
N VAL A 21 11.81 4.83 2.90
CA VAL A 21 11.43 4.53 4.29
C VAL A 21 10.01 3.95 4.33
N GLY A 22 9.06 4.57 3.62
CA GLY A 22 7.69 4.08 3.53
C GLY A 22 7.60 2.68 2.92
N ALA A 23 8.29 2.43 1.81
CA ALA A 23 8.33 1.11 1.20
C ALA A 23 8.98 0.07 2.12
N GLY A 24 10.10 0.41 2.79
CA GLY A 24 10.78 -0.49 3.72
C GLY A 24 9.91 -0.87 4.92
N ILE A 25 9.24 0.11 5.54
CA ILE A 25 8.28 -0.12 6.62
C ILE A 25 7.14 -1.00 6.12
N GLY A 26 6.61 -0.72 4.93
CA GLY A 26 5.49 -1.49 4.40
C GLY A 26 5.83 -2.94 4.10
N VAL A 27 7.02 -3.22 3.55
CA VAL A 27 7.51 -4.60 3.40
C VAL A 27 7.65 -5.30 4.76
N ALA A 28 8.24 -4.62 5.75
CA ALA A 28 8.41 -5.20 7.08
C ALA A 28 7.07 -5.53 7.75
N LEU A 29 6.07 -4.65 7.62
CA LEU A 29 4.73 -4.87 8.18
C LEU A 29 3.96 -5.98 7.46
N LEU A 30 4.11 -6.10 6.13
CA LEU A 30 3.56 -7.24 5.39
C LEU A 30 4.21 -8.55 5.82
N ALA A 31 5.54 -8.57 5.94
CA ALA A 31 6.26 -9.75 6.41
C ALA A 31 5.84 -10.14 7.83
N LEU A 32 5.64 -9.16 8.71
CA LEU A 32 5.16 -9.37 10.07
C LEU A 32 3.72 -9.93 10.08
N SER A 33 2.83 -9.39 9.24
CA SER A 33 1.47 -9.90 9.07
C SER A 33 1.46 -11.37 8.64
N LEU A 34 2.28 -11.72 7.63
CA LEU A 34 2.44 -13.09 7.16
C LEU A 34 3.04 -14.01 8.24
N PHE A 35 4.02 -13.52 8.99
CA PHE A 35 4.61 -14.25 10.11
C PHE A 35 3.56 -14.58 11.15
N PHE A 36 2.75 -13.60 11.57
CA PHE A 36 1.65 -13.84 12.50
C PHE A 36 0.59 -14.78 11.92
N LEU A 37 0.27 -14.65 10.63
CA LEU A 37 -0.67 -15.56 9.98
C LEU A 37 -0.19 -17.01 10.03
N VAL A 38 1.10 -17.28 9.83
CA VAL A 38 1.68 -18.63 9.91
C VAL A 38 1.74 -19.12 11.35
N ARG A 39 2.01 -18.23 12.30
CA ARG A 39 2.13 -18.52 13.74
C ARG A 39 0.82 -18.52 14.51
N LEU A 40 -0.30 -18.18 13.86
CA LEU A 40 -1.61 -18.23 14.49
C LEU A 40 -1.84 -19.64 15.04
N GLU A 41 -2.10 -19.75 16.33
CA GLU A 41 -2.65 -20.98 16.92
C GLU A 41 -4.16 -20.99 16.66
N ALA A 42 -4.82 -22.13 16.85
CA ALA A 42 -6.28 -22.17 16.81
C ALA A 42 -6.84 -21.23 17.89
N ASP A 43 -7.91 -20.51 17.59
CA ASP A 43 -8.64 -19.64 18.53
C ASP A 43 -7.84 -18.40 19.01
N THR A 44 -7.08 -17.77 18.11
CA THR A 44 -6.20 -16.62 18.45
C THR A 44 -6.70 -15.28 17.89
N ASP A 45 -6.40 -14.20 18.60
CA ASP A 45 -6.58 -12.81 18.17
C ASP A 45 -5.87 -12.51 16.84
N VAL A 46 -6.66 -12.25 15.79
CA VAL A 46 -6.19 -11.93 14.43
C VAL A 46 -5.79 -10.47 14.23
N LEU A 47 -5.91 -9.61 15.25
CA LEU A 47 -5.45 -8.21 15.19
C LEU A 47 -3.97 -8.09 14.83
N GLY A 48 -3.15 -9.01 15.32
CA GLY A 48 -1.73 -9.12 14.99
C GLY A 48 -1.50 -9.35 13.49
N VAL A 49 -2.45 -9.92 12.76
CA VAL A 49 -2.38 -10.08 11.30
C VAL A 49 -2.93 -8.85 10.59
N PHE A 50 -4.13 -8.39 10.96
CA PHE A 50 -4.86 -7.38 10.20
C PHE A 50 -4.29 -5.97 10.31
N LEU A 51 -3.84 -5.55 11.51
CA LEU A 51 -3.30 -4.20 11.68
C LEU A 51 -1.98 -4.00 10.92
N PRO A 52 -0.98 -4.89 11.02
CA PRO A 52 0.22 -4.79 10.22
C PRO A 52 -0.07 -4.94 8.72
N LEU A 53 -1.03 -5.77 8.32
CA LEU A 53 -1.43 -5.89 6.92
C LEU A 53 -1.91 -4.54 6.37
N ALA A 54 -2.89 -3.92 7.02
CA ALA A 54 -3.46 -2.65 6.57
C ALA A 54 -2.40 -1.55 6.49
N ALA A 55 -1.61 -1.38 7.56
CA ALA A 55 -0.54 -0.39 7.59
C ALA A 55 0.54 -0.68 6.54
N GLY A 56 0.88 -1.96 6.33
CA GLY A 56 1.82 -2.41 5.31
C GLY A 56 1.37 -2.08 3.89
N LEU A 57 0.11 -2.35 3.56
CA LEU A 57 -0.49 -2.04 2.25
C LEU A 57 -0.46 -0.53 1.97
N VAL A 58 -0.84 0.30 2.94
CA VAL A 58 -0.85 1.76 2.78
C VAL A 58 0.55 2.31 2.59
N THR A 59 1.49 1.92 3.45
CA THR A 59 2.88 2.43 3.40
C THR A 59 3.60 1.98 2.12
N LEU A 60 3.38 0.75 1.65
CA LEU A 60 3.88 0.30 0.35
C LEU A 60 3.23 1.05 -0.81
N GLY A 61 1.91 1.30 -0.76
CA GLY A 61 1.21 2.09 -1.78
C GLY A 61 1.80 3.49 -1.91
N LEU A 62 2.02 4.17 -0.78
CA LEU A 62 2.67 5.49 -0.73
C LEU A 62 4.12 5.44 -1.23
N GLY A 63 4.89 4.44 -0.81
CA GLY A 63 6.27 4.24 -1.27
C GLY A 63 6.34 4.03 -2.78
N ALA A 64 5.42 3.25 -3.33
CA ALA A 64 5.31 3.03 -4.77
C ALA A 64 4.97 4.33 -5.54
N ILE A 65 3.98 5.11 -5.06
CA ILE A 65 3.64 6.41 -5.68
C ILE A 65 4.83 7.38 -5.64
N ALA A 66 5.60 7.39 -4.56
CA ALA A 66 6.75 8.28 -4.44
C ALA A 66 7.94 7.84 -5.32
N LEU A 67 8.26 6.55 -5.33
CA LEU A 67 9.50 6.05 -5.95
C LEU A 67 9.38 5.77 -7.44
N LEU A 68 8.26 5.22 -7.92
CA LEU A 68 8.12 4.81 -9.31
C LEU A 68 8.24 5.99 -10.30
N PRO A 69 7.56 7.14 -10.10
CA PRO A 69 7.72 8.32 -10.95
C PRO A 69 9.12 8.92 -10.89
N LEU A 70 9.77 8.88 -9.72
CA LEU A 70 11.16 9.35 -9.59
C LEU A 70 12.15 8.47 -10.37
N ARG A 71 11.89 7.17 -10.46
CA ARG A 71 12.80 6.22 -11.10
C ARG A 71 12.56 6.04 -12.60
N LEU A 72 11.30 6.08 -13.04
CA LEU A 72 10.88 5.79 -14.42
C LEU A 72 10.39 7.04 -15.18
N GLY A 73 10.29 8.18 -14.51
CA GLY A 73 9.68 9.40 -15.05
C GLY A 73 8.16 9.43 -14.90
N ASP A 74 7.58 10.63 -14.87
CA ASP A 74 6.12 10.82 -14.81
C ASP A 74 5.52 10.67 -16.22
N THR A 75 5.28 9.42 -16.61
CA THR A 75 4.73 9.06 -17.92
C THR A 75 3.47 8.21 -17.78
N PRO A 76 2.61 8.14 -18.81
CA PRO A 76 1.47 7.22 -18.84
C PRO A 76 1.87 5.76 -18.61
N SER A 77 3.04 5.35 -19.10
CA SER A 77 3.58 4.01 -18.89
C SER A 77 3.85 3.73 -17.40
N THR A 78 4.50 4.68 -16.70
CA THR A 78 4.76 4.57 -15.26
C THR A 78 3.47 4.48 -14.45
N ALA A 79 2.45 5.27 -14.81
CA ALA A 79 1.12 5.18 -14.17
C ALA A 79 0.48 3.79 -14.36
N GLY A 80 0.66 3.16 -15.51
CA GLY A 80 0.25 1.77 -15.76
C GLY A 80 0.97 0.76 -14.86
N VAL A 81 2.29 0.92 -14.66
CA VAL A 81 3.08 0.08 -13.75
C VAL A 81 2.61 0.24 -12.30
N VAL A 82 2.39 1.47 -11.84
CA VAL A 82 1.88 1.73 -10.48
C VAL A 82 0.49 1.13 -10.31
N ALA A 83 -0.39 1.26 -11.31
CA ALA A 83 -1.72 0.65 -11.28
C ALA A 83 -1.66 -0.88 -11.17
N TRP A 84 -0.75 -1.53 -11.90
CA TRP A 84 -0.55 -2.97 -11.81
C TRP A 84 -0.02 -3.39 -10.44
N ALA A 85 0.97 -2.67 -9.90
CA ALA A 85 1.50 -2.90 -8.56
C ALA A 85 0.41 -2.78 -7.48
N PHE A 86 -0.47 -1.77 -7.60
CA PHE A 86 -1.57 -1.55 -6.67
C PHE A 86 -2.60 -2.69 -6.70
N ARG A 87 -2.90 -3.21 -7.90
CA ARG A 87 -3.77 -4.39 -8.05
C ARG A 87 -3.15 -5.62 -7.41
N GLY A 88 -1.88 -5.88 -7.67
CA GLY A 88 -1.17 -7.01 -7.04
C GLY A 88 -1.17 -6.92 -5.53
N LEU A 89 -0.91 -5.72 -5.00
CA LEU A 89 -0.90 -5.45 -3.56
C LEU A 89 -2.30 -5.62 -2.94
N ALA A 90 -3.35 -5.14 -3.61
CA ALA A 90 -4.73 -5.33 -3.17
C ALA A 90 -5.14 -6.81 -3.17
N LEU A 91 -4.77 -7.58 -4.20
CA LEU A 91 -5.05 -9.02 -4.26
C LEU A 91 -4.33 -9.78 -3.16
N LEU A 92 -3.07 -9.46 -2.90
CA LEU A 92 -2.31 -10.02 -1.79
C LEU A 92 -2.99 -9.70 -0.44
N GLY A 93 -3.36 -8.44 -0.24
CA GLY A 93 -4.08 -8.01 0.96
C GLY A 93 -5.40 -8.74 1.19
N ILE A 94 -6.19 -8.94 0.13
CA ILE A 94 -7.43 -9.72 0.18
C ILE A 94 -7.14 -11.18 0.55
N ALA A 95 -6.14 -11.81 -0.06
CA ALA A 95 -5.78 -13.20 0.21
C ALA A 95 -5.34 -13.41 1.67
N VAL A 96 -4.46 -12.55 2.18
CA VAL A 96 -4.00 -12.62 3.58
C VAL A 96 -5.16 -12.34 4.55
N THR A 97 -6.04 -11.38 4.21
CA THR A 97 -7.22 -11.11 5.03
C THR A 97 -8.15 -12.31 5.06
N ALA A 98 -8.46 -12.92 3.92
CA ALA A 98 -9.32 -14.11 3.85
C ALA A 98 -8.72 -15.27 4.65
N ALA A 99 -7.41 -15.49 4.57
CA ALA A 99 -6.73 -16.50 5.37
C ALA A 99 -6.80 -16.20 6.88
N GLY A 100 -6.65 -14.93 7.29
CA GLY A 100 -6.84 -14.53 8.68
C GLY A 100 -8.27 -14.72 9.16
N VAL A 101 -9.27 -14.34 8.35
CA VAL A 101 -10.70 -14.52 8.66
C VAL A 101 -11.05 -16.00 8.81
N ALA A 102 -10.53 -16.87 7.94
CA ALA A 102 -10.79 -18.31 8.00
C ALA A 102 -10.22 -19.00 9.25
N ARG A 103 -9.25 -18.35 9.93
CA ARG A 103 -8.58 -18.87 11.12
C ARG A 103 -8.93 -18.11 12.41
N GLY A 104 -9.62 -16.98 12.31
CA GLY A 104 -9.92 -16.11 13.44
C GLY A 104 -11.25 -16.45 14.12
N GLU A 105 -11.44 -15.90 15.30
CA GLU A 105 -12.71 -15.95 16.02
C GLU A 105 -13.43 -14.59 16.04
N LEU A 106 -14.72 -14.62 16.36
CA LEU A 106 -15.46 -13.42 16.73
C LEU A 106 -15.01 -12.92 18.11
N PRO A 107 -14.91 -11.60 18.35
CA PRO A 107 -15.27 -10.50 17.46
C PRO A 107 -14.13 -10.05 16.52
N TRP A 108 -12.94 -10.63 16.64
CA TRP A 108 -11.70 -10.15 16.02
C TRP A 108 -11.74 -10.16 14.49
N ILE A 109 -12.48 -11.09 13.88
CA ILE A 109 -12.74 -11.14 12.43
C ILE A 109 -13.27 -9.80 11.88
N ALA A 110 -14.04 -9.02 12.66
CA ALA A 110 -14.58 -7.74 12.21
C ALA A 110 -13.48 -6.74 11.82
N PHE A 111 -12.29 -6.85 12.41
CA PHE A 111 -11.13 -6.04 12.04
C PHE A 111 -10.54 -6.40 10.67
N GLY A 112 -10.96 -7.51 10.05
CA GLY A 112 -10.65 -7.82 8.66
C GLY A 112 -11.17 -6.75 7.69
N LEU A 113 -12.14 -5.93 8.09
CA LEU A 113 -12.58 -4.77 7.31
C LEU A 113 -11.47 -3.74 7.10
N VAL A 114 -10.55 -3.59 8.06
CA VAL A 114 -9.48 -2.57 8.00
C VAL A 114 -8.54 -2.80 6.81
N PRO A 115 -7.91 -3.99 6.64
CA PRO A 115 -7.11 -4.24 5.45
C PRO A 115 -7.95 -4.26 4.16
N LEU A 116 -9.22 -4.64 4.20
CA LEU A 116 -10.10 -4.57 3.02
C LEU A 116 -10.34 -3.13 2.56
N LEU A 117 -10.47 -2.17 3.47
CA LEU A 117 -10.55 -0.74 3.13
C LEU A 117 -9.27 -0.26 2.44
N ALA A 118 -8.10 -0.69 2.92
CA ALA A 118 -6.83 -0.39 2.25
C ALA A 118 -6.76 -1.01 0.84
N CYS A 119 -7.22 -2.26 0.68
CA CYS A 119 -7.32 -2.91 -0.63
C CYS A 119 -8.29 -2.18 -1.57
N ALA A 120 -9.43 -1.73 -1.07
CA ALA A 120 -10.41 -0.97 -1.84
C ALA A 120 -9.84 0.38 -2.30
N ALA A 121 -9.10 1.07 -1.44
CA ALA A 121 -8.40 2.31 -1.80
C ALA A 121 -7.35 2.05 -2.91
N LEU A 122 -6.51 1.03 -2.75
CA LEU A 122 -5.52 0.63 -3.76
C LEU A 122 -6.18 0.26 -5.10
N ALA A 123 -7.27 -0.50 -5.06
CA ALA A 123 -8.03 -0.85 -6.25
C ALA A 123 -8.60 0.39 -6.94
N LYS A 124 -9.20 1.30 -6.18
CA LYS A 124 -9.74 2.58 -6.69
C LYS A 124 -8.65 3.44 -7.34
N ASP A 125 -7.50 3.55 -6.70
CA ASP A 125 -6.38 4.32 -7.22
C ASP A 125 -5.75 3.64 -8.44
N SER A 126 -5.71 2.31 -8.48
CA SER A 126 -5.27 1.58 -9.68
C SER A 126 -6.15 1.89 -10.90
N MET A 127 -7.48 1.99 -10.71
CA MET A 127 -8.41 2.32 -11.79
C MET A 127 -8.27 3.77 -12.26
N ARG A 128 -7.97 4.70 -11.33
CA ARG A 128 -7.68 6.09 -11.67
C ARG A 128 -6.39 6.22 -12.48
N LEU A 129 -5.32 5.57 -12.03
CA LEU A 129 -4.03 5.57 -12.70
C LEU A 129 -4.08 4.87 -14.07
N ALA A 130 -4.81 3.76 -14.17
CA ALA A 130 -4.99 3.06 -15.44
C ALA A 130 -5.79 3.89 -16.48
N ARG A 131 -6.74 4.72 -16.05
CA ARG A 131 -7.45 5.66 -16.94
C ARG A 131 -6.53 6.78 -17.42
N LYS A 132 -5.80 7.41 -16.49
CA LYS A 132 -4.78 8.41 -16.81
C LYS A 132 -3.73 7.87 -17.81
N ALA A 133 -3.33 6.60 -17.66
CA ALA A 133 -2.40 5.94 -18.57
C ALA A 133 -2.94 5.74 -19.99
N ARG A 134 -4.26 5.71 -20.17
CA ARG A 134 -4.95 5.53 -21.46
C ARG A 134 -5.27 6.85 -22.18
N GLY A 135 -5.10 7.99 -21.50
CA GLY A 135 -5.39 9.31 -22.07
C GLY A 135 -6.85 9.77 -21.92
N ASP A 136 -7.63 9.08 -21.07
CA ASP A 136 -8.98 9.50 -20.64
C ASP A 136 -8.89 10.44 -19.42
#